data_AF-A0A418ZRV6-F1
#
_entry.id   AF-A0A418ZRV6-F1
#
_cell.length_a   1.000
_cell.length_b   1.000
_cell.length_c   1.000
_cell.angle_alpha   90.00
_cell.angle_beta   90.00
_cell.angle_gamma   90.00
#
_symmetry.space_group_name_H-M   'P 1'
#
loop_
_entity.id
_entity.type
_entity.pdbx_description
1 polymer ?
#
loop_
_entity_poly.entity_id
_entity_poly.type
_entity_poly.pdbx_seq_one_letter_code
_entity_poly.pdbx_strand_id
1 'polypeptide(L)' 'MTRVFDKPEDFAATALSGFCAANADRVAQVPHGAVRARPGPQGKVALLVGGGSGHYPAFLGYV' A
#
# COMPACT_ATOMS: atom_id res chain seq x y z
N MET A 1 14.65 13.30 11.15
CA MET A 1 14.74 11.85 11.34
C MET A 1 13.33 11.36 11.66
N THR A 2 12.76 10.46 10.87
CA THR A 2 11.40 9.92 11.15
C THR A 2 11.49 9.06 12.40
N ARG A 3 10.68 9.39 13.41
CA ARG A 3 10.64 8.65 14.68
C ARG A 3 9.47 7.69 14.65
N VAL A 4 9.74 6.39 14.72
CA VAL A 4 8.71 5.37 14.95
C VAL A 4 8.47 5.30 16.46
N PHE A 5 7.22 5.44 16.88
CA PHE A 5 6.84 5.44 18.29
C PHE A 5 6.49 4.03 18.82
N ASP A 6 6.04 3.15 17.93
CA ASP A 6 5.74 1.74 18.22
C ASP A 6 6.94 0.82 17.93
N LYS A 7 6.70 -0.50 17.91
CA LYS A 7 7.69 -1.50 17.52
C LYS A 7 8.16 -1.27 16.07
N PRO A 8 9.44 -0.95 15.84
CA PRO A 8 9.95 -0.68 14.50
C PRO A 8 9.77 -1.84 13.52
N GLU A 9 9.81 -3.08 14.00
CA GLU A 9 9.57 -4.29 13.22
C GLU A 9 8.15 -4.38 12.65
N ASP A 10 7.17 -3.78 13.32
CA ASP A 10 5.76 -3.81 12.91
C ASP A 10 5.40 -2.64 11.99
N PHE A 11 6.25 -1.61 11.92
CA PHE A 11 5.96 -0.33 11.26
C PHE A 11 5.46 -0.49 9.81
N ALA A 12 6.12 -1.32 9.01
CA ALA A 12 5.75 -1.49 7.61
C ALA A 12 4.33 -2.08 7.46
N ALA A 13 3.97 -3.03 8.33
CA ALA A 13 2.67 -3.67 8.32
C ALA A 13 1.57 -2.73 8.83
N THR A 14 1.82 -2.01 9.93
CA THR A 14 0.85 -1.05 10.48
C THR A 14 0.66 0.16 9.57
N ALA A 15 1.73 0.66 8.94
CA ALA A 15 1.65 1.73 7.95
C ALA A 15 0.84 1.31 6.71
N LEU A 16 1.01 0.07 6.20
CA LEU A 16 0.20 -0.46 5.11
C LEU A 16 -1.28 -0.53 5.50
N SER A 17 -1.58 -1.06 6.69
CA SER A 17 -2.96 -1.17 7.17
C SER A 17 -3.61 0.20 7.33
N GLY A 18 -2.90 1.16 7.93
CA GLY A 18 -3.36 2.55 8.05
C GLY A 18 -3.59 3.23 6.70
N PHE A 19 -2.69 3.02 5.73
CA PHE A 19 -2.86 3.53 4.37
C PHE A 19 -4.12 2.98 3.70
N CYS A 20 -4.37 1.67 3.81
CA CYS A 20 -5.54 1.03 3.23
C CYS A 20 -6.83 1.49 3.92
N ALA A 21 -6.83 1.63 5.24
CA ALA A 21 -7.98 2.15 5.97
C ALA A 21 -8.30 3.60 5.58
N ALA A 22 -7.29 4.45 5.44
CA ALA A 22 -7.45 5.85 5.06
C ALA A 22 -7.91 6.05 3.60
N ASN A 23 -7.66 5.07 2.71
CA ASN A 23 -7.96 5.14 1.28
C ASN A 23 -8.83 3.97 0.80
N ALA A 24 -9.74 3.49 1.66
CA ALA A 24 -10.52 2.28 1.41
C ALA A 24 -11.44 2.37 0.16
N ASP A 25 -11.74 3.58 -0.32
CA ASP A 25 -12.46 3.82 -1.58
C ASP A 25 -11.60 3.56 -2.82
N ARG A 26 -10.27 3.59 -2.68
CA ARG A 26 -9.29 3.48 -3.77
C ARG A 26 -8.53 2.16 -3.76
N VAL A 27 -8.18 1.67 -2.57
CA VAL A 27 -7.35 0.47 -2.41
C VAL A 27 -7.96 -0.56 -1.46
N ALA A 28 -7.61 -1.82 -1.69
CA ALA A 28 -7.90 -2.95 -0.83
C ALA A 28 -6.58 -3.61 -0.40
N GLN A 29 -6.46 -3.92 0.89
CA GLN A 29 -5.28 -4.55 1.44
C GLN A 29 -5.16 -6.01 0.98
N VAL A 30 -3.95 -6.42 0.61
CA VAL A 30 -3.56 -7.81 0.32
C VAL A 30 -2.31 -8.16 1.15
N PRO A 31 -1.90 -9.43 1.25
CA PRO A 31 -0.65 -9.77 1.92
C PRO A 31 0.52 -8.94 1.35
N HIS A 32 1.20 -8.22 2.24
CA HIS A 32 2.38 -7.39 1.92
C HIS A 32 2.14 -6.24 0.91
N GLY A 33 0.90 -5.83 0.64
CA GLY A 33 0.64 -4.71 -0.27
C GLY A 33 -0.82 -4.29 -0.35
N ALA A 34 -1.13 -3.53 -1.39
CA ALA A 34 -2.49 -3.12 -1.70
C ALA A 34 -2.72 -3.23 -3.21
N VAL A 35 -3.97 -3.49 -3.58
CA VAL A 35 -4.46 -3.44 -4.96
C VAL A 35 -5.58 -2.41 -5.03
N ARG A 36 -5.94 -1.97 -6.23
CA ARG A 36 -7.10 -1.09 -6.40
C ARG A 36 -8.41 -1.76 -5.94
N ALA A 37 -9.26 -0.98 -5.26
CA ALA A 37 -10.50 -1.46 -4.63
C ALA A 37 -11.58 -1.89 -5.64
N ARG A 38 -11.51 -1.41 -6.88
CA ARG A 38 -12.47 -1.73 -7.95
C ARG A 38 -11.77 -2.44 -9.10
N PRO A 39 -12.44 -3.32 -9.86
CA PRO A 39 -11.89 -3.98 -11.04
C PRO A 39 -11.68 -3.02 -12.21
N GLY A 40 -10.79 -3.41 -13.12
CA GLY A 40 -10.33 -2.55 -14.24
C GLY A 40 -11.19 -2.75 -15.47
N PRO A 41 -11.03 -1.91 -16.50
CA PRO A 41 -11.65 -2.21 -17.79
C PRO A 41 -11.19 -3.57 -18.30
N GLN A 42 -12.12 -4.38 -18.79
CA GLN A 42 -11.81 -5.70 -19.35
C GLN A 42 -10.87 -5.59 -20.54
N GLY A 43 -9.97 -6.57 -20.69
CA GLY A 43 -9.01 -6.61 -21.81
C GLY A 43 -7.83 -5.64 -21.67
N LYS A 44 -7.66 -4.99 -20.51
CA LYS A 44 -6.48 -4.16 -20.21
C LYS A 44 -5.44 -4.95 -19.40
N VAL A 45 -4.17 -4.62 -19.62
CA VAL A 45 -3.03 -5.17 -18.89
C VAL A 45 -3.01 -4.60 -17.47
N ALA A 46 -2.83 -5.47 -16.47
CA ALA A 46 -2.60 -5.07 -15.09
C ALA A 46 -1.12 -4.80 -14.84
N LEU A 47 -0.80 -3.70 -14.15
CA LEU A 47 0.56 -3.36 -13.73
C LEU A 47 0.72 -3.68 -12.24
N LEU A 48 1.77 -4.43 -11.91
CA LEU A 48 2.21 -4.67 -10.54
C LEU A 48 3.55 -3.98 -10.34
N VAL A 49 3.63 -3.14 -9.31
CA VAL A 49 4.83 -2.40 -8.92
C VAL A 49 5.08 -2.60 -7.43
N GLY A 50 6.35 -2.64 -7.03
CA GLY A 50 6.70 -2.91 -5.65
C GLY A 50 8.19 -2.73 -5.35
N GLY A 51 8.51 -2.75 -4.07
CA GLY A 51 9.85 -2.63 -3.53
C GLY A 51 9.82 -2.66 -2.00
N GLY A 52 10.97 -2.47 -1.37
CA GLY A 52 11.06 -2.37 0.09
C GLY A 52 10.36 -1.12 0.64
N SER A 53 9.76 -1.23 1.82
CA SER A 53 9.15 -0.12 2.56
C SER A 53 10.16 0.99 2.87
N GLY A 54 9.67 2.22 3.09
CA GLY A 54 10.51 3.39 3.42
C GLY A 54 10.67 4.40 2.29
N HIS A 55 10.24 4.06 1.06
CA HIS A 55 10.33 4.93 -0.12
C HIS A 55 8.99 5.63 -0.45
N TYR A 56 8.17 5.94 0.57
CA TYR A 56 6.86 6.55 0.39
C TYR A 56 6.96 7.87 -0.41
N PRO A 57 6.05 8.13 -1.37
CA PRO A 57 4.81 7.39 -1.65
C PRO A 57 4.98 6.12 -2.48
N ALA A 58 6.19 5.79 -2.95
CA ALA A 58 6.40 4.59 -3.75
C ALA A 58 6.15 3.31 -2.92
N PHE A 59 5.35 2.35 -3.36
CA PHE A 59 4.52 2.35 -4.59
C PHE A 59 3.02 2.49 -4.31
N LEU A 60 2.61 2.44 -3.04
CA LEU A 60 1.20 2.51 -2.64
C LEU A 60 0.50 3.78 -3.12
N GLY A 61 1.21 4.90 -3.22
CA GLY A 61 0.65 6.16 -3.73
C GLY A 61 0.43 6.20 -5.24
N TYR A 62 0.78 5.14 -5.99
CA TYR A 62 0.53 5.04 -7.43
C TYR A 62 -0.64 4.11 -7.78
N VAL A 63 -1.24 3.47 -6.78
CA VAL A 63 -2.34 2.50 -6.94
C VAL A 63 -3.68 3.21 -7.01
#